data_AF-A0A319DHG9-F1
#
_entry.id   AF-A0A319DHG9-F1
#
_cell.length_a   1.000
_cell.length_b   1.000
_cell.length_c   1.000
_cell.angle_alpha   90.00
_cell.angle_beta   90.00
_cell.angle_gamma   90.00
#
_symmetry.space_group_name_H-M   'P 1'
#
loop_
_entity.id
_entity.type
_entity.pdbx_description
1 polymer ?
#
loop_
_entity_poly.entity_id
_entity_poly.type
_entity_poly.pdbx_seq_one_letter_code
_entity_poly.pdbx_strand_id
1 'polypeptide(L)'
;MALIAGGRVQYRCRVTLLKESSVNAKFTTWLHVKMRTRLFIPSVQSSLLRLLRGTNIYKPFHTMSTSVNPELFSYTPGRFLYNETSRLRERYIKFDPEALLYTKYIYKITEGGFNRVFLITIQDGFQAIVKTLYNIAGLRHYTTASEAATLQFLYSKDLPVPKIYRYTSSKDNPSSIEYIVMEKAPGISLATIQYTLSKKQ
;
A
#
# COMPACT_ATOMS: atom_id res chain seq x y z
N MET A 1 -32.82 -52.32 -11.58
CA MET A 1 -31.68 -51.98 -12.46
C MET A 1 -31.37 -50.50 -12.28
N ALA A 2 -30.25 -50.20 -11.63
CA ALA A 2 -29.77 -48.83 -11.44
C ALA A 2 -28.85 -48.47 -12.63
N LEU A 3 -29.11 -47.32 -13.26
CA LEU A 3 -28.22 -46.71 -14.25
C LEU A 3 -27.79 -45.36 -13.70
N ILE A 4 -26.52 -45.30 -13.34
CA ILE A 4 -25.80 -44.09 -12.91
C ILE A 4 -25.40 -43.34 -14.18
N ALA A 5 -25.84 -42.09 -14.33
CA ALA A 5 -25.29 -41.16 -15.30
C ALA A 5 -24.91 -39.86 -14.58
N GLY A 6 -23.61 -39.58 -14.54
CA GLY A 6 -23.00 -38.48 -13.80
C GLY A 6 -23.40 -37.10 -14.33
N GLY A 7 -23.98 -36.29 -13.45
CA GLY A 7 -24.12 -34.85 -13.65
C GLY A 7 -22.94 -34.10 -13.04
N ARG A 8 -22.12 -33.46 -13.88
CA ARG A 8 -21.10 -32.49 -13.43
C ARG A 8 -21.81 -31.29 -12.81
N VAL A 9 -21.53 -31.02 -11.54
CA VAL A 9 -21.90 -29.76 -10.89
C VAL A 9 -21.01 -28.66 -11.47
N GLN A 10 -21.57 -27.85 -12.36
CA GLN A 10 -20.90 -26.70 -12.95
C GLN A 10 -21.09 -25.50 -12.01
N TYR A 11 -20.08 -25.18 -11.20
CA TYR A 11 -20.05 -23.93 -10.43
C TYR A 11 -19.79 -22.77 -11.39
N ARG A 12 -20.87 -22.14 -11.86
CA ARG A 12 -20.81 -20.93 -12.67
C ARG A 12 -20.52 -19.73 -11.76
N CYS A 13 -19.25 -19.48 -11.49
CA CYS A 13 -18.82 -18.28 -10.77
C CYS A 13 -19.00 -17.07 -11.68
N ARG A 14 -20.11 -16.33 -11.49
CA ARG A 14 -20.42 -15.09 -12.21
C ARG A 14 -19.66 -13.96 -11.51
N VAL A 15 -18.45 -13.66 -11.97
CA VAL A 15 -17.73 -12.45 -11.57
C VAL A 15 -18.44 -11.27 -12.23
N THR A 16 -19.31 -10.60 -11.48
CA THR A 16 -19.96 -9.36 -11.92
C THR A 16 -18.90 -8.26 -11.90
N LEU A 17 -18.37 -7.91 -13.07
CA LEU A 17 -17.59 -6.70 -13.30
C LEU A 17 -18.47 -5.49 -12.95
N LEU A 18 -18.24 -4.88 -11.79
CA LEU A 18 -18.82 -3.58 -11.48
C LEU A 18 -18.07 -2.52 -12.29
N LYS A 19 -18.75 -2.08 -13.33
CA LYS A 19 -18.36 -1.03 -14.27
C LYS A 19 -18.09 0.28 -13.52
N GLU A 20 -16.89 0.81 -13.68
CA GLU A 20 -16.54 2.19 -13.34
C GLU A 20 -17.49 3.15 -14.04
N SER A 21 -18.34 3.84 -13.28
CA SER A 21 -18.94 5.11 -13.68
C SER A 21 -19.51 5.81 -12.45
N SER A 22 -19.16 7.08 -12.28
CA SER A 22 -19.73 8.04 -11.32
C SER A 22 -19.25 8.00 -9.86
N VAL A 23 -18.01 8.46 -9.60
CA VAL A 23 -17.58 8.84 -8.22
C VAL A 23 -16.98 10.26 -8.13
N ASN A 24 -16.98 11.07 -9.19
CA ASN A 24 -16.51 12.46 -9.12
C ASN A 24 -17.49 13.46 -8.46
N ALA A 25 -18.65 13.01 -7.96
CA ALA A 25 -19.67 13.91 -7.40
C ALA A 25 -20.02 13.67 -5.91
N LYS A 26 -19.29 12.79 -5.19
CA LYS A 26 -19.63 12.43 -3.79
C LYS A 26 -18.56 12.77 -2.75
N PHE A 27 -17.45 13.37 -3.14
CA PHE A 27 -16.36 13.70 -2.20
C PHE A 27 -16.62 14.97 -1.38
N THR A 28 -17.54 15.84 -1.81
CA THR A 28 -17.81 17.14 -1.17
C THR A 28 -18.92 17.12 -0.10
N THR A 29 -19.80 16.10 -0.08
CA THR A 29 -20.98 16.12 0.80
C THR A 29 -20.76 15.50 2.18
N TRP A 30 -19.65 14.79 2.40
CA TRP A 30 -19.38 14.09 3.67
C TRP A 30 -18.63 14.91 4.73
N LEU A 31 -18.13 16.09 4.39
CA LEU A 31 -17.31 16.92 5.30
C LEU A 31 -18.12 17.85 6.24
N HIS A 32 -19.45 17.93 6.13
CA HIS A 32 -20.23 18.94 6.87
C HIS A 32 -21.15 18.43 8.00
N VAL A 33 -21.09 17.15 8.39
CA VAL A 33 -21.86 16.67 9.55
C VAL A 33 -20.99 15.79 10.45
N LYS A 34 -20.23 16.45 11.35
CA LYS A 34 -20.14 16.01 12.75
C LYS A 34 -19.68 17.17 13.64
N MET A 35 -20.66 17.97 14.08
CA MET A 35 -20.51 18.93 15.16
C MET A 35 -20.27 18.22 16.50
N ARG A 36 -19.43 18.87 17.32
CA ARG A 36 -19.53 19.06 18.78
C ARG A 36 -20.36 18.04 19.58
N THR A 37 -19.68 17.33 20.48
CA THR A 37 -20.02 17.30 21.92
C THR A 37 -18.74 17.12 22.74
N ARG A 38 -18.45 18.11 23.57
CA ARG A 38 -17.47 18.04 24.67
C ARG A 38 -18.04 17.14 25.77
N LEU A 39 -17.25 16.21 26.28
CA LEU A 39 -17.34 15.81 27.68
C LEU A 39 -15.95 16.01 28.29
N PHE A 40 -15.97 16.83 29.34
CA PHE A 40 -14.85 17.31 30.14
C PHE A 40 -14.75 16.38 31.35
N ILE A 41 -13.60 15.74 31.59
CA ILE A 41 -13.31 15.03 32.84
C ILE A 41 -11.91 15.47 33.29
N PRO A 42 -11.73 15.95 34.55
CA PRO A 42 -10.49 16.58 35.00
C PRO A 42 -9.45 15.57 35.50
N SER A 43 -8.19 15.92 35.20
CA SER A 43 -6.92 15.71 35.95
C SER A 43 -6.71 14.45 36.80
N VAL A 44 -5.69 13.67 36.41
CA VAL A 44 -4.68 13.16 37.36
C VAL A 44 -3.30 13.39 36.75
N GLN A 45 -2.48 14.19 37.43
CA GLN A 45 -1.06 14.38 37.14
C GLN A 45 -0.29 13.08 37.43
N SER A 46 0.55 12.64 36.50
CA SER A 46 1.73 11.84 36.83
C SER A 46 2.80 12.00 35.76
N SER A 47 3.73 12.90 36.05
CA SER A 47 5.18 12.73 35.93
C SER A 47 5.69 11.52 35.12
N LEU A 48 5.81 11.66 33.79
CA LEU A 48 6.81 10.88 33.04
C LEU A 48 7.23 11.55 31.72
N LEU A 49 7.70 12.79 31.81
CA LEU A 49 8.48 13.42 30.75
C LEU A 49 9.96 13.05 30.92
N ARG A 50 10.35 11.86 30.45
CA ARG A 50 11.73 11.59 30.02
C ARG A 50 11.81 10.29 29.23
N LEU A 51 12.54 10.36 28.11
CA LEU A 51 13.01 9.27 27.26
C LEU A 51 12.03 8.74 26.20
N LEU A 52 11.73 9.59 25.21
CA LEU A 52 11.57 9.15 23.82
C LEU A 52 12.41 10.05 22.90
N ARG A 53 13.73 10.06 23.10
CA ARG A 53 14.67 10.32 21.99
C ARG A 53 14.97 8.98 21.32
N GLY A 54 13.95 8.39 20.72
CA GLY A 54 14.12 7.28 19.77
C GLY A 54 14.54 7.89 18.44
N THR A 55 15.70 7.50 17.95
CA THR A 55 16.26 7.96 16.68
C THR A 55 15.27 7.69 15.55
N ASN A 56 14.79 8.77 14.94
CA ASN A 56 14.02 8.73 13.69
C ASN A 56 14.94 8.12 12.61
N ILE A 57 14.74 6.85 12.25
CA ILE A 57 15.45 6.20 11.14
C ILE A 57 14.89 6.65 9.76
N TYR A 58 13.90 7.53 9.76
CA TYR A 58 13.45 8.19 8.54
C TYR A 58 14.50 9.25 8.15
N LYS A 59 15.17 9.03 7.01
CA LYS A 59 15.99 10.05 6.36
C LYS A 59 15.20 11.36 6.25
N PRO A 60 15.86 12.53 6.37
CA PRO A 60 15.18 13.81 6.26
C PRO A 60 14.39 13.89 4.95
N PHE A 61 13.17 14.43 5.03
CA PHE A 61 12.29 14.65 3.89
C PHE A 61 13.06 15.43 2.81
N HIS A 62 13.18 14.85 1.61
CA HIS A 62 13.61 15.61 0.45
C HIS A 62 12.48 16.57 0.06
N THR A 63 12.70 17.86 0.32
CA THR A 63 11.93 18.95 -0.29
C THR A 63 12.03 18.80 -1.81
N MET A 64 10.89 18.78 -2.51
CA MET A 64 10.89 18.75 -3.97
C MET A 64 11.60 19.99 -4.52
N SER A 65 12.84 19.81 -4.98
CA SER A 65 13.29 20.48 -6.19
C SER A 65 12.76 19.68 -7.38
N THR A 66 12.55 20.36 -8.50
CA THR A 66 11.83 19.95 -9.71
C THR A 66 12.38 18.70 -10.45
N SER A 67 13.31 17.94 -9.84
CA SER A 67 13.83 16.68 -10.35
C SER A 67 13.46 15.53 -9.40
N VAL A 68 12.47 14.72 -9.79
CA VAL A 68 12.21 13.44 -9.11
C VAL A 68 13.50 12.62 -9.12
N ASN A 69 14.04 12.29 -7.94
CA ASN A 69 15.29 11.54 -7.82
C ASN A 69 15.17 10.22 -8.63
N PRO A 70 16.04 9.96 -9.62
CA PRO A 70 15.97 8.75 -10.44
C PRO A 70 16.09 7.45 -9.62
N GLU A 71 16.73 7.49 -8.45
CA GLU A 71 16.82 6.36 -7.53
C GLU A 71 15.45 5.91 -7.00
N LEU A 72 14.43 6.77 -7.06
CA LEU A 72 13.06 6.43 -6.68
C LEU A 72 12.54 5.24 -7.49
N PHE A 73 12.97 5.12 -8.76
CA PHE A 73 12.50 4.09 -9.68
C PHE A 73 13.51 2.96 -9.93
N SER A 74 14.74 3.10 -9.44
CA SER A 74 15.79 2.09 -9.56
C SER A 74 15.69 1.05 -8.45
N TYR A 75 16.07 -0.20 -8.74
CA TYR A 75 16.22 -1.24 -7.73
C TYR A 75 17.48 -0.98 -6.90
N THR A 76 17.34 -0.90 -5.58
CA THR A 76 18.42 -0.53 -4.65
C THR A 76 18.84 -1.55 -3.58
N PRO A 77 18.08 -2.61 -3.23
CA PRO A 77 18.47 -3.53 -2.15
C PRO A 77 19.73 -4.35 -2.39
N GLY A 78 20.19 -4.51 -3.63
CA GLY A 78 21.35 -5.34 -3.90
C GLY A 78 21.71 -5.48 -5.37
N ARG A 79 22.67 -6.38 -5.62
CA ARG A 79 23.18 -6.71 -6.96
C ARG A 79 22.75 -8.11 -7.36
N PHE A 80 22.73 -8.36 -8.67
CA PHE A 80 22.41 -9.67 -9.21
C PHE A 80 23.69 -10.38 -9.66
N LEU A 81 23.84 -11.65 -9.27
CA LEU A 81 25.00 -12.46 -9.66
C LEU A 81 25.06 -12.73 -11.18
N TYR A 82 23.91 -12.72 -11.86
CA TYR A 82 23.80 -13.01 -13.29
C TYR A 82 22.88 -12.02 -14.01
N ASN A 83 23.28 -11.60 -15.21
CA ASN A 83 22.55 -10.66 -16.08
C ASN A 83 22.04 -9.39 -15.37
N GLU A 84 22.88 -8.76 -14.55
CA GLU A 84 22.52 -7.62 -13.70
C GLU A 84 21.78 -6.50 -14.45
N THR A 85 22.32 -6.07 -15.59
CA THR A 85 21.70 -5.01 -16.40
C THR A 85 20.26 -5.37 -16.81
N SER A 86 20.01 -6.63 -17.20
CA SER A 86 18.67 -7.11 -17.55
C SER A 86 17.76 -7.15 -16.32
N ARG A 87 18.27 -7.63 -15.19
CA ARG A 87 17.51 -7.72 -13.93
C ARG A 87 17.13 -6.35 -13.36
N LEU A 88 18.00 -5.34 -13.52
CA LEU A 88 17.70 -3.96 -13.16
C LEU A 88 16.68 -3.34 -14.11
N ARG A 89 16.83 -3.55 -15.42
CA ARG A 89 15.88 -3.05 -16.44
C ARG A 89 14.47 -3.60 -16.24
N GLU A 90 14.35 -4.88 -15.95
CA GLU A 90 13.10 -5.57 -15.63
C GLU A 90 12.34 -4.97 -14.44
N ARG A 91 13.07 -4.37 -13.48
CA ARG A 91 12.55 -3.78 -12.25
C ARG A 91 12.46 -2.25 -12.30
N TYR A 92 12.91 -1.65 -13.39
CA TYR A 92 12.79 -0.22 -13.60
C TYR A 92 11.41 0.11 -14.17
N ILE A 93 10.57 0.73 -13.34
CA ILE A 93 9.27 1.24 -13.73
C ILE A 93 9.20 2.69 -13.27
N LYS A 94 9.14 3.58 -14.25
CA LYS A 94 8.91 5.01 -14.04
C LYS A 94 7.41 5.29 -14.16
N PHE A 95 6.89 6.09 -13.25
CA PHE A 95 5.54 6.61 -13.30
C PHE A 95 5.53 8.04 -12.77
N ASP A 96 4.48 8.78 -13.07
CA ASP A 96 4.28 10.13 -12.52
C ASP A 96 3.67 10.04 -11.10
N PRO A 97 4.39 10.49 -10.05
CA PRO A 97 3.86 10.50 -8.68
C PRO A 97 2.65 11.44 -8.51
N GLU A 98 2.55 12.50 -9.30
CA GLU A 98 1.45 13.47 -9.23
C GLU A 98 0.14 12.84 -9.71
N ALA A 99 0.19 12.11 -10.83
CA ALA A 99 -0.94 11.37 -11.39
C ALA A 99 -1.54 10.29 -10.46
N LEU A 100 -0.81 9.84 -9.43
CA LEU A 100 -1.25 8.74 -8.57
C LEU A 100 -2.33 9.20 -7.57
N LEU A 101 -2.09 10.30 -6.85
CA LEU A 101 -3.01 10.86 -5.83
C LEU A 101 -2.73 12.36 -5.51
N TYR A 102 -2.26 13.18 -6.45
CA TYR A 102 -1.79 14.56 -6.17
C TYR A 102 -0.75 14.57 -5.04
N THR A 103 0.19 13.62 -5.13
CA THR A 103 1.17 13.34 -4.10
C THR A 103 2.11 14.54 -3.93
N LYS A 104 2.21 15.07 -2.70
CA LYS A 104 3.14 16.15 -2.37
C LYS A 104 4.54 15.61 -2.09
N TYR A 105 4.63 14.49 -1.37
CA TYR A 105 5.90 13.82 -1.07
C TYR A 105 5.78 12.32 -1.32
N ILE A 106 6.81 11.75 -1.94
CA ILE A 106 6.92 10.31 -2.17
C ILE A 106 8.27 9.82 -1.68
N TYR A 107 8.26 8.71 -0.95
CA TYR A 107 9.46 8.08 -0.43
C TYR A 107 9.39 6.57 -0.62
N LYS A 108 10.47 5.97 -1.12
CA LYS A 108 10.57 4.52 -1.29
C LYS A 108 10.94 3.87 0.05
N ILE A 109 10.01 3.11 0.64
CA ILE A 109 10.23 2.51 1.97
C ILE A 109 10.88 1.14 1.89
N THR A 110 10.49 0.32 0.91
CA THR A 110 11.03 -1.02 0.73
C THR A 110 10.84 -1.50 -0.70
N GLU A 111 11.72 -2.39 -1.10
CA GLU A 111 11.71 -3.08 -2.39
C GLU A 111 11.90 -4.57 -2.13
N GLY A 112 11.03 -5.38 -2.71
CA GLY A 112 11.14 -6.84 -2.71
C GLY A 112 11.60 -7.37 -4.07
N GLY A 113 11.47 -8.68 -4.27
CA GLY A 113 11.81 -9.32 -5.54
C GLY A 113 10.85 -8.96 -6.68
N PHE A 114 9.57 -8.74 -6.37
CA PHE A 114 8.47 -8.55 -7.34
C PHE A 114 7.68 -7.25 -7.15
N ASN A 115 7.88 -6.56 -6.03
CA ASN A 115 7.12 -5.39 -5.64
C ASN A 115 8.03 -4.27 -5.13
N ARG A 116 7.52 -3.06 -5.23
CA ARG A 116 8.08 -1.86 -4.62
C ARG A 116 6.99 -1.17 -3.81
N VAL A 117 7.38 -0.62 -2.67
CA VAL A 117 6.45 0.01 -1.75
C VAL A 117 6.94 1.42 -1.44
N PHE A 118 6.02 2.37 -1.58
CA PHE A 118 6.22 3.77 -1.31
C PHE A 118 5.36 4.22 -0.14
N LEU A 119 5.90 5.14 0.64
CA LEU A 119 5.12 6.01 1.51
C LEU A 119 4.84 7.29 0.73
N ILE A 120 3.57 7.65 0.60
CA ILE A 120 3.16 8.92 0.02
C ILE A 120 2.55 9.82 1.10
N THR A 121 2.71 11.12 0.91
CA THR A 121 2.02 12.16 1.67
C THR A 121 1.28 13.06 0.69
N ILE A 122 -0.03 13.17 0.84
CA ILE A 122 -0.87 14.09 0.06
C ILE A 122 -0.90 15.49 0.70
N GLN A 123 -1.49 16.47 0.04
CA GLN A 123 -1.42 17.89 0.43
C GLN A 123 -1.85 18.15 1.88
N ASP A 124 -2.88 17.44 2.36
CA ASP A 124 -3.44 17.58 3.72
C ASP A 124 -2.61 16.88 4.80
N GLY A 125 -1.43 16.35 4.47
CA GLY A 125 -0.54 15.64 5.39
C GLY A 125 -0.92 14.18 5.64
N PHE A 126 -2.03 13.71 5.07
CA PHE A 126 -2.42 12.31 5.13
C PHE A 126 -1.39 11.41 4.45
N GLN A 127 -1.07 10.29 5.10
CA GLN A 127 -0.07 9.33 4.65
C GLN A 127 -0.71 8.02 4.22
N ALA A 128 -0.25 7.48 3.10
CA ALA A 128 -0.69 6.18 2.61
C ALA A 128 0.49 5.37 2.06
N ILE A 129 0.29 4.06 1.99
CA ILE A 129 1.22 3.14 1.38
C ILE A 129 0.77 2.86 -0.04
N VAL A 130 1.69 3.00 -0.99
CA VAL A 130 1.47 2.63 -2.39
C VAL A 130 2.36 1.45 -2.71
N LYS A 131 1.76 0.31 -3.01
CA LYS A 131 2.45 -0.89 -3.48
C LYS A 131 2.30 -0.98 -4.99
N THR A 132 3.41 -1.17 -5.69
CA THR A 132 3.49 -1.34 -7.15
C THR A 132 4.21 -2.64 -7.47
N LEU A 133 3.84 -3.29 -8.57
CA LEU A 133 4.49 -4.52 -9.03
C LEU A 133 5.52 -4.25 -10.12
N TYR A 134 6.59 -5.06 -10.15
CA TYR A 134 7.54 -5.06 -11.27
C TYR A 134 6.96 -5.77 -12.49
N ASN A 135 7.55 -5.53 -13.66
CA ASN A 135 7.13 -6.17 -14.91
C ASN A 135 7.34 -7.69 -14.88
N ILE A 136 8.22 -8.17 -14.00
CA ILE A 136 8.54 -9.59 -13.81
C ILE A 136 7.57 -10.34 -12.89
N ALA A 137 6.60 -9.66 -12.28
CA ALA A 137 5.66 -10.29 -11.33
C ALA A 137 4.65 -11.25 -12.00
N GLY A 138 4.95 -11.77 -13.19
CA GLY A 138 4.09 -12.68 -13.94
C GLY A 138 2.76 -12.03 -14.31
N LEU A 139 1.67 -12.70 -13.96
CA LEU A 139 0.29 -12.28 -14.21
C LEU A 139 -0.14 -11.10 -13.30
N ARG A 140 0.43 -9.91 -13.55
CA ARG A 140 0.28 -8.71 -12.70
C ARG A 140 -1.16 -8.39 -12.33
N HIS A 141 -2.07 -8.41 -13.31
CA HIS A 141 -3.49 -8.15 -13.10
C HIS A 141 -4.06 -9.03 -11.97
N TYR A 142 -3.82 -10.34 -12.04
CA TYR A 142 -4.30 -11.28 -11.05
C TYR A 142 -3.56 -11.13 -9.72
N THR A 143 -2.26 -10.81 -9.72
CA THR A 143 -1.51 -10.52 -8.48
C THR A 143 -2.11 -9.32 -7.74
N THR A 144 -2.29 -8.20 -8.43
CA THR A 144 -2.86 -6.98 -7.84
C THR A 144 -4.30 -7.22 -7.37
N ALA A 145 -5.15 -7.82 -8.21
CA ALA A 145 -6.55 -8.06 -7.88
C ALA A 145 -6.72 -9.08 -6.75
N SER A 146 -5.96 -10.18 -6.75
CA SER A 146 -6.04 -11.21 -5.70
C SER A 146 -5.52 -10.71 -4.36
N GLU A 147 -4.45 -9.93 -4.34
CA GLU A 147 -3.96 -9.29 -3.12
C GLU A 147 -5.00 -8.30 -2.57
N ALA A 148 -5.56 -7.46 -3.43
CA ALA A 148 -6.57 -6.50 -3.01
C ALA A 148 -7.84 -7.18 -2.47
N ALA A 149 -8.34 -8.20 -3.18
CA ALA A 149 -9.49 -8.98 -2.75
C ALA A 149 -9.24 -9.70 -1.42
N THR A 150 -8.04 -10.26 -1.23
CA THR A 150 -7.68 -10.95 0.01
C THR A 150 -7.64 -9.97 1.18
N LEU A 151 -6.99 -8.82 1.05
CA LEU A 151 -6.94 -7.81 2.11
C LEU A 151 -8.33 -7.27 2.46
N GLN A 152 -9.17 -7.00 1.45
CA GLN A 152 -10.56 -6.58 1.68
C GLN A 152 -11.37 -7.67 2.41
N PHE A 153 -11.20 -8.93 2.01
CA PHE A 153 -11.86 -10.05 2.68
C PHE A 153 -11.41 -10.17 4.15
N LEU A 154 -10.10 -10.15 4.43
CA LEU A 154 -9.57 -10.24 5.79
C LEU A 154 -10.03 -9.05 6.65
N TYR A 155 -10.06 -7.85 6.07
CA TYR A 155 -10.58 -6.65 6.74
C TYR A 155 -12.07 -6.81 7.10
N SER A 156 -12.87 -7.43 6.23
CA SER A 156 -14.29 -7.74 6.52
C SER A 156 -14.50 -8.81 7.60
N LYS A 157 -13.43 -9.48 8.01
CA LYS A 157 -13.41 -10.47 9.11
C LYS A 157 -12.80 -9.91 10.39
N ASP A 158 -12.69 -8.57 10.49
CA ASP A 158 -12.14 -7.86 11.65
C ASP A 158 -10.69 -8.26 11.99
N LEU A 159 -9.95 -8.79 11.00
CA LEU A 159 -8.53 -9.08 11.17
C LEU A 159 -7.70 -7.79 11.04
N PRO A 160 -6.60 -7.64 11.80
CA PRO A 160 -5.78 -6.43 11.81
C PRO A 160 -4.89 -6.35 10.55
N VAL A 161 -5.52 -6.10 9.40
CA VAL A 161 -4.85 -5.90 8.11
C VAL A 161 -4.99 -4.45 7.65
N PRO A 162 -4.05 -3.93 6.85
CA PRO A 162 -4.16 -2.58 6.30
C PRO A 162 -5.44 -2.40 5.47
N LYS A 163 -6.18 -1.33 5.73
CA LYS A 163 -7.34 -0.97 4.91
C LYS A 163 -6.92 -0.56 3.50
N ILE A 164 -7.55 -1.11 2.47
CA ILE A 164 -7.37 -0.65 1.08
C ILE A 164 -8.20 0.60 0.84
N TYR A 165 -7.57 1.65 0.32
CA TYR A 165 -8.25 2.87 -0.14
C TYR A 165 -8.61 2.79 -1.61
N ARG A 166 -7.68 2.29 -2.45
CA ARG A 166 -7.86 2.16 -3.90
C ARG A 166 -6.91 1.12 -4.45
N TYR A 167 -7.25 0.46 -5.55
CA TYR A 167 -6.29 -0.29 -6.36
C TYR A 167 -6.66 -0.18 -7.84
N THR A 168 -5.68 -0.43 -8.71
CA THR A 168 -5.91 -0.66 -10.14
C THR A 168 -5.07 -1.85 -10.60
N SER A 169 -5.72 -2.80 -11.25
CA SER A 169 -5.09 -3.98 -11.86
C SER A 169 -4.96 -3.85 -13.39
N SER A 170 -5.19 -2.66 -13.94
CA SER A 170 -4.90 -2.32 -15.33
C SER A 170 -3.92 -1.14 -15.41
N LYS A 171 -3.11 -1.11 -16.47
CA LYS A 171 -2.27 0.03 -16.84
C LYS A 171 -3.04 1.15 -17.54
N ASP A 172 -4.31 0.93 -17.85
CA ASP A 172 -5.21 1.94 -18.47
C ASP A 172 -5.64 2.97 -17.42
N ASN A 173 -4.68 3.67 -16.84
CA ASN A 173 -4.90 4.69 -15.83
C ASN A 173 -3.85 5.82 -15.99
N PRO A 174 -4.08 7.02 -15.42
CA PRO A 174 -3.17 8.15 -15.57
C PRO A 174 -1.72 7.87 -15.16
N SER A 175 -1.50 6.99 -14.18
CA SER A 175 -0.15 6.61 -13.72
C SER A 175 0.50 5.52 -14.57
N SER A 176 -0.22 4.92 -15.54
CA SER A 176 0.25 3.85 -16.45
C SER A 176 0.85 2.62 -15.75
N ILE A 177 0.51 2.41 -14.48
CA ILE A 177 1.02 1.32 -13.64
C ILE A 177 -0.10 0.69 -12.82
N GLU A 178 0.08 -0.57 -12.46
CA GLU A 178 -0.77 -1.23 -11.48
C GLU A 178 -0.29 -0.89 -10.07
N TYR A 179 -1.24 -0.60 -9.19
CA TYR A 179 -0.93 -0.21 -7.82
C TYR A 179 -2.04 -0.58 -6.84
N ILE A 180 -1.67 -0.68 -5.56
CA ILE A 180 -2.57 -0.75 -4.42
C ILE A 180 -2.22 0.40 -3.49
N VAL A 181 -3.19 1.26 -3.20
CA VAL A 181 -3.12 2.28 -2.16
C VAL A 181 -3.81 1.75 -0.92
N MET A 182 -3.08 1.68 0.18
CA MET A 182 -3.54 1.12 1.44
C MET A 182 -3.05 1.91 2.64
N GLU A 183 -3.66 1.63 3.78
CA GLU A 183 -3.32 2.20 5.08
C GLU A 183 -1.86 1.95 5.44
N LYS A 184 -1.24 2.96 6.06
CA LYS A 184 0.04 2.80 6.73
C LYS A 184 -0.19 2.09 8.07
N ALA A 185 0.17 0.80 8.12
CA ALA A 185 0.05 0.01 9.34
C ALA A 185 0.75 0.71 10.52
N PRO A 186 0.07 0.85 11.68
CA PRO A 186 0.70 1.38 12.88
C PRO A 186 1.67 0.34 13.46
N GLY A 187 2.82 0.79 13.95
CA GLY A 187 3.79 -0.05 14.66
C GLY A 187 5.20 -0.03 14.08
N ILE A 188 6.01 -0.98 14.54
CA ILE A 188 7.42 -1.13 14.18
C ILE A 188 7.60 -2.49 13.52
N SER A 189 8.35 -2.54 12.42
CA SER A 189 8.68 -3.78 11.74
C SER A 189 9.43 -4.73 12.69
N LEU A 190 9.08 -6.01 12.65
CA LEU A 190 9.79 -7.04 13.42
C LEU A 190 11.29 -7.04 13.10
N ALA A 191 11.67 -6.78 11.84
CA ALA A 191 13.07 -6.71 11.43
C ALA A 191 13.88 -5.64 12.19
N THR A 192 13.22 -4.59 12.68
CA THR A 192 13.85 -3.53 13.48
C THR A 192 14.09 -3.97 14.92
N ILE A 193 13.15 -4.71 15.51
CA ILE A 193 13.21 -5.07 16.93
C ILE A 193 13.78 -6.47 17.19
N GLN A 194 13.94 -7.31 16.15
CA GLN A 194 14.36 -8.70 16.29
C GLN A 194 15.62 -8.90 17.14
N TYR A 195 16.61 -8.00 17.03
CA TYR A 195 17.87 -8.08 17.78
C TYR A 195 17.75 -7.56 19.23
N THR A 196 16.64 -6.91 19.55
CA THR A 196 16.33 -6.37 20.89
C THR A 196 15.34 -7.23 21.67
N LEU A 197 14.70 -8.21 21.02
CA LEU A 197 13.79 -9.13 21.67
C LEU A 197 14.59 -10.16 22.47
N SER A 198 14.44 -10.16 23.80
CA SER A 198 14.95 -11.25 24.64
C SER A 198 14.07 -12.48 24.50
N LYS A 199 14.66 -13.68 24.55
CA LYS A 199 13.90 -14.91 24.67
C LYS A 199 13.32 -14.98 26.08
N LYS A 200 12.00 -15.10 26.20
CA LYS A 200 11.38 -15.51 27.46
C LYS A 200 11.80 -16.97 27.71
N GLN A 201 12.52 -17.20 28.81
CA GLN A 201 12.82 -18.53 29.34
C GLN A 201 11.55 -19.18 29.90
#